data_AF-A0A2N9KF15-F1
#
_entry.id   AF-A0A2N9KF15-F1
#
_cell.length_a   1.000
_cell.length_b   1.000
_cell.length_c   1.000
_cell.angle_alpha   90.00
_cell.angle_beta   90.00
_cell.angle_gamma   90.00
#
_symmetry.space_group_name_H-M   'P 1'
#
loop_
_entity.id
_entity.type
_entity.pdbx_description
1 polymer ?
#
loop_
_entity_poly.entity_id
_entity_poly.type
_entity_poly.pdbx_seq_one_letter_code
_entity_poly.pdbx_strand_id
1 'polypeptide(L)'
;MIMQKNNQVETMLDQMSVAFSDSEVKQEPVLRELILNLAKELNKTQDTRLMASKIVKSLVSYYWETKKQLPQAAITLHNQVKKQATVYDGIATSAVMLPVWF
;
A
#
# COMPACT_ATOMS: atom_id res chain seq x y z
N MET A 1 -0.43 9.60 22.22
CA MET A 1 -0.34 8.54 21.18
C MET A 1 -1.24 8.78 19.96
N ILE A 2 -2.34 9.55 20.07
CA ILE A 2 -3.26 9.85 18.95
C ILE A 2 -2.60 10.66 17.82
N MET A 3 -1.79 11.67 18.16
CA MET A 3 -1.07 12.50 17.16
C MET A 3 -0.14 11.71 16.23
N GLN A 4 0.58 10.70 16.75
CA GLN A 4 1.50 9.90 15.91
C GLN A 4 0.75 9.02 14.91
N LYS A 5 -0.41 8.46 15.30
CA LYS A 5 -1.22 7.61 14.41
C LYS A 5 -1.82 8.44 13.27
N ASN A 6 -2.34 9.64 13.58
CA ASN A 6 -2.87 10.55 12.55
C ASN A 6 -1.76 10.97 11.56
N ASN A 7 -0.56 11.29 12.06
CA ASN A 7 0.56 11.67 11.21
C ASN A 7 0.97 10.57 10.23
N GLN A 8 0.97 9.29 10.66
CA GLN A 8 1.27 8.17 9.77
C GLN A 8 0.20 7.96 8.69
N VAL A 9 -1.08 8.15 9.03
CA VAL A 9 -2.18 8.05 8.06
C VAL A 9 -2.08 9.17 7.03
N GLU A 10 -1.91 10.41 7.48
CA GLU A 10 -1.73 11.58 6.61
C GLU A 10 -0.53 11.39 5.68
N THR A 11 0.63 10.99 6.22
CA THR A 11 1.84 10.72 5.44
C THR A 11 1.57 9.68 4.33
N MET A 12 0.86 8.60 4.66
CA MET A 12 0.59 7.54 3.67
C MET A 12 -0.47 7.98 2.64
N LEU A 13 -1.46 8.79 3.04
CA LEU A 13 -2.40 9.42 2.10
C LEU A 13 -1.70 10.40 1.16
N ASP A 14 -0.73 11.17 1.65
CA ASP A 14 0.08 12.08 0.84
C ASP A 14 0.92 11.30 -0.17
N GLN A 15 1.58 10.22 0.25
CA GLN A 15 2.31 9.33 -0.65
C GLN A 15 1.42 8.76 -1.75
N MET A 16 0.21 8.31 -1.40
CA MET A 16 -0.78 7.86 -2.38
C MET A 16 -1.26 8.99 -3.29
N SER A 17 -1.43 10.20 -2.76
CA SER A 17 -1.88 11.37 -3.52
C SER A 17 -0.83 11.82 -4.54
N VAL A 18 0.46 11.75 -4.19
CA VAL A 18 1.58 11.98 -5.11
C VAL A 18 1.54 10.95 -6.24
N ALA A 19 1.43 9.65 -5.92
CA ALA A 19 1.36 8.61 -6.94
C ALA A 19 0.11 8.74 -7.84
N PHE A 20 -1.04 9.06 -7.26
CA PHE A 20 -2.30 9.25 -7.99
C PHE A 20 -2.28 10.47 -8.93
N SER A 21 -1.50 11.49 -8.57
CA SER A 21 -1.40 12.75 -9.33
C SER A 21 -0.38 12.71 -10.45
N ASP A 22 0.44 11.66 -10.50
CA ASP A 22 1.46 11.45 -11.53
C ASP A 22 0.85 11.31 -12.94
N SER A 23 1.55 11.84 -13.95
CA SER A 23 1.06 11.88 -15.33
C SER A 23 0.96 10.51 -15.99
N GLU A 24 1.88 9.59 -15.70
CA GLU A 24 1.84 8.23 -16.25
C GLU A 24 0.75 7.41 -15.56
N VAL A 25 0.60 7.57 -14.25
CA VAL A 25 -0.51 6.95 -13.51
C VAL A 25 -1.87 7.46 -14.00
N LYS A 26 -2.00 8.74 -14.35
CA LYS A 26 -3.23 9.30 -14.94
C LYS A 26 -3.61 8.69 -16.29
N GLN A 27 -2.64 8.18 -17.04
CA GLN A 27 -2.86 7.51 -18.31
C GLN A 27 -3.25 6.03 -18.16
N GLU A 28 -3.18 5.49 -16.94
CA GLU A 28 -3.52 4.10 -16.62
C GLU A 28 -4.73 4.07 -15.66
N PRO A 29 -5.98 4.09 -16.17
CA PRO A 29 -7.19 4.23 -15.36
C PRO A 29 -7.33 3.18 -14.26
N VAL A 30 -6.97 1.92 -14.57
CA VAL A 30 -7.06 0.79 -13.64
C VAL A 30 -6.10 0.97 -12.46
N LEU A 31 -4.85 1.35 -12.74
CA LEU A 31 -3.86 1.62 -11.70
C LEU A 31 -4.25 2.82 -10.85
N ARG A 32 -4.76 3.87 -11.49
CA ARG A 32 -5.21 5.08 -10.81
C ARG A 32 -6.38 4.81 -9.88
N GLU A 33 -7.35 4.02 -10.33
CA GLU A 33 -8.50 3.61 -9.53
C GLU A 33 -8.08 2.71 -8.35
N LEU A 34 -7.14 1.78 -8.57
CA LEU A 34 -6.55 0.95 -7.53
C LEU A 34 -5.95 1.80 -6.40
N ILE A 35 -5.14 2.81 -6.73
CA ILE A 35 -4.54 3.72 -5.74
C ILE A 35 -5.61 4.51 -4.99
N LEU A 36 -6.63 5.02 -5.70
CA LEU A 36 -7.74 5.76 -5.09
C LEU A 36 -8.54 4.90 -4.10
N ASN A 37 -8.79 3.64 -4.45
CA ASN A 37 -9.53 2.72 -3.60
C ASN A 37 -8.76 2.37 -2.32
N LEU A 38 -7.44 2.17 -2.43
CA LEU A 38 -6.55 2.00 -1.27
C LEU A 38 -6.57 3.24 -0.35
N ALA A 39 -6.51 4.45 -0.92
CA ALA A 39 -6.59 5.70 -0.14
C ALA A 39 -7.93 5.84 0.59
N LYS A 40 -9.05 5.55 -0.08
CA LYS A 40 -10.39 5.54 0.54
C LYS A 40 -10.47 4.53 1.68
N GLU A 41 -9.88 3.36 1.51
CA GLU A 41 -9.85 2.34 2.55
C GLU A 41 -8.99 2.78 3.74
N LEU A 42 -7.83 3.38 3.50
CA LEU A 42 -6.98 3.91 4.57
C LEU A 42 -7.70 4.98 5.39
N ASN A 43 -8.41 5.88 4.72
CA ASN A 43 -9.17 6.93 5.40
C ASN A 43 -10.28 6.36 6.32
N LYS A 44 -10.85 5.19 5.97
CA LYS A 44 -11.85 4.51 6.80
C LYS A 44 -11.24 3.71 7.94
N THR A 45 -10.20 2.93 7.65
CA THR A 45 -9.64 1.94 8.58
C THR A 45 -8.61 2.54 9.52
N GLN A 46 -7.90 3.58 9.07
CA GLN A 46 -6.80 4.22 9.79
C GLN A 46 -5.69 3.22 10.20
N ASP A 47 -5.61 2.05 9.55
CA ASP A 47 -4.62 1.01 9.81
C ASP A 47 -3.52 1.06 8.75
N THR A 48 -2.47 1.83 9.03
CA THR A 48 -1.32 1.99 8.13
C THR A 48 -0.52 0.71 7.97
N ARG A 49 -0.55 -0.21 8.94
CA ARG A 49 0.25 -1.45 8.87
C ARG A 49 -0.36 -2.43 7.88
N LEU A 50 -1.67 -2.68 8.01
CA LEU A 50 -2.41 -3.49 7.05
C LEU A 50 -2.39 -2.82 5.67
N MET A 51 -2.57 -1.50 5.61
CA MET A 51 -2.58 -0.78 4.34
C MET A 51 -1.25 -0.87 3.59
N ALA A 52 -0.12 -0.76 4.29
CA ALA A 52 1.20 -0.95 3.67
C ALA A 52 1.30 -2.31 2.95
N SER A 53 0.84 -3.39 3.60
CA SER A 53 0.80 -4.73 3.02
C SER A 53 -0.10 -4.80 1.78
N LYS A 54 -1.30 -4.20 1.86
CA LYS A 54 -2.23 -4.12 0.73
C LYS A 54 -1.65 -3.36 -0.45
N ILE A 55 -1.03 -2.20 -0.24
CA ILE A 55 -0.41 -1.41 -1.31
C ILE A 55 0.64 -2.24 -2.04
N VAL A 56 1.57 -2.86 -1.31
CA VAL A 56 2.64 -3.69 -1.91
C VAL A 56 2.05 -4.82 -2.75
N LYS A 57 1.12 -5.59 -2.17
CA LYS A 57 0.53 -6.75 -2.84
C LYS A 57 -0.31 -6.37 -4.05
N SER A 58 -1.11 -5.31 -3.94
CA SER A 58 -1.96 -4.83 -5.03
C SER A 58 -1.15 -4.30 -6.21
N LEU A 59 -0.07 -3.55 -5.97
CA LEU A 59 0.82 -3.07 -7.05
C LEU A 59 1.56 -4.22 -7.73
N VAL A 60 2.02 -5.20 -6.96
CA VAL A 60 2.61 -6.42 -7.53
C VAL A 60 1.56 -7.18 -8.35
N SER A 61 0.36 -7.42 -7.81
CA SER A 61 -0.74 -8.10 -8.54
C SER A 61 -1.07 -7.40 -9.85
N TYR A 62 -1.20 -6.08 -9.84
CA TYR A 62 -1.43 -5.28 -11.04
C TYR A 62 -0.35 -5.52 -12.11
N TYR A 63 0.93 -5.55 -11.73
CA TYR A 63 2.03 -5.87 -12.64
C TYR A 63 1.90 -7.29 -13.20
N TRP A 64 1.55 -8.27 -12.36
CA TRP A 64 1.38 -9.65 -12.78
C TRP A 64 0.21 -9.86 -13.73
N GLU A 65 -0.90 -9.16 -13.51
CA GLU A 65 -2.14 -9.25 -14.31
C GLU A 65 -1.99 -8.53 -15.66
N THR A 66 -1.45 -7.31 -15.64
CA THR A 66 -1.37 -6.48 -16.85
C THR A 66 -0.11 -6.70 -17.68
N LYS A 67 0.95 -7.24 -17.06
CA LYS A 67 2.32 -7.31 -17.61
C LYS A 67 2.91 -5.95 -18.01
N LYS A 68 2.25 -4.85 -17.65
CA LYS A 68 2.72 -3.49 -17.91
C LYS A 68 3.71 -3.09 -16.83
N GLN A 69 4.78 -2.39 -17.22
CA GLN A 69 5.69 -1.79 -16.23
C GLN A 69 4.93 -0.75 -15.41
N LEU A 70 5.19 -0.73 -14.10
CA LEU A 70 4.64 0.27 -13.21
C LEU A 70 5.32 1.62 -13.46
N PRO A 71 4.56 2.72 -13.53
CA PRO A 71 5.11 4.07 -13.48
C PRO A 71 6.04 4.29 -12.29
N GLN A 72 7.02 5.17 -12.46
CA GLN A 72 8.03 5.43 -11.42
C GLN A 72 7.39 5.90 -10.10
N ALA A 73 6.29 6.65 -10.17
CA ALA A 73 5.54 7.09 -9.00
C ALA A 73 4.91 5.92 -8.20
N ALA A 74 4.39 4.91 -8.90
CA ALA A 74 3.84 3.70 -8.27
C ALA A 74 4.95 2.83 -7.66
N ILE A 75 6.10 2.72 -8.33
CA ILE A 75 7.29 2.05 -7.79
C ILE A 75 7.78 2.76 -6.52
N THR A 76 7.78 4.09 -6.53
CA THR A 76 8.18 4.90 -5.37
C THR A 76 7.23 4.66 -4.19
N LEU A 77 5.92 4.70 -4.42
CA LEU A 77 4.91 4.37 -3.41
C LEU A 77 5.13 2.98 -2.81
N HIS A 78 5.33 1.96 -3.67
CA HIS A 78 5.65 0.61 -3.23
C HIS A 78 6.85 0.60 -2.29
N ASN A 79 7.95 1.26 -2.66
CA ASN A 79 9.18 1.27 -1.88
C ASN A 79 9.05 2.03 -0.55
N GLN A 80 8.28 3.12 -0.52
CA GLN A 80 8.03 3.91 0.69
C GLN A 80 7.33 3.09 1.78
N VAL A 81 6.39 2.22 1.40
CA VAL A 81 5.59 1.43 2.36
C VAL A 81 6.11 0.00 2.57
N LYS A 82 7.03 -0.47 1.71
CA LYS A 82 7.56 -1.85 1.72
C LYS A 82 8.09 -2.30 3.07
N LYS A 83 8.86 -1.45 3.77
CA LYS A 83 9.43 -1.82 5.07
C LYS A 83 8.33 -2.10 6.10
N GLN A 84 7.29 -1.27 6.14
CA GLN A 84 6.15 -1.44 7.04
C GLN A 84 5.34 -2.69 6.67
N ALA A 85 5.14 -2.94 5.37
CA ALA A 85 4.49 -4.14 4.86
C ALA A 85 5.21 -5.42 5.31
N THR A 86 6.54 -5.49 5.16
CA THR A 86 7.35 -6.65 5.55
C THR A 86 7.20 -6.96 7.05
N VAL A 87 7.22 -5.94 7.90
CA VAL A 87 7.04 -6.13 9.35
C VAL A 87 5.65 -6.66 9.66
N TYR A 88 4.60 -6.07 9.06
CA TYR A 88 3.23 -6.53 9.26
C TYR A 88 3.03 -7.97 8.79
N ASP A 89 3.49 -8.29 7.57
CA ASP A 89 3.36 -9.62 7.00
C ASP A 89 4.13 -10.67 7.81
N GLY A 90 5.31 -10.34 8.34
CA GLY A 90 6.06 -11.24 9.22
C GLY A 90 5.30 -11.57 10.50
N ILE A 91 4.70 -10.56 11.15
CA ILE A 91 3.88 -10.75 12.37
C ILE A 91 2.60 -11.52 12.05
N ALA A 92 1.90 -11.18 10.97
CA ALA A 92 0.67 -11.86 10.58
C ALA A 92 0.94 -13.34 10.22
N THR A 93 2.01 -13.60 9.48
CA THR A 93 2.41 -14.96 9.10
C THR A 93 2.82 -15.77 10.32
N SER A 94 3.60 -15.20 11.24
CA SER A 94 3.98 -15.91 12.46
C SER A 94 2.76 -16.22 13.32
N ALA A 95 1.83 -15.28 13.49
CA ALA A 95 0.59 -15.50 14.23
C ALA A 95 -0.26 -16.65 13.65
N VAL A 96 -0.30 -16.78 12.32
CA VAL A 96 -1.00 -17.88 11.63
C VAL A 96 -0.26 -19.21 11.73
N MET A 97 1.07 -19.21 11.79
CA MET A 97 1.89 -20.43 11.88
C MET A 97 2.10 -20.96 13.30
N LEU A 98 1.97 -20.12 14.34
CA LEU A 98 2.10 -20.52 15.74
C LEU A 98 1.24 -21.75 16.14
N PRO A 99 -0.02 -21.91 15.68
CA PRO A 99 -0.83 -23.10 15.98
C PRO A 99 -0.32 -24.41 15.34
N VAL A 100 0.71 -24.35 14.49
CA VAL A 100 1.30 -25.53 13.83
C VAL A 100 2.54 -26.04 14.60
N TRP A 101 3.09 -25.22 15.51
CA TRP A 101 4.32 -25.53 16.25
C TRP A 101 4.10 -25.86 17.74
N PHE A 102 2.85 -25.70 18.23
CA PHE A 102 2.36 -26.14 19.54
C PHE A 102 1.18 -27.10 19.36
#